data_AF-A0A2D4SIL1-F1
#
_entry.id   AF-A0A2D4SIL1-F1
#
_cell.length_a   1.000
_cell.length_b   1.000
_cell.length_c   1.000
_cell.angle_alpha   90.00
_cell.angle_beta   90.00
_cell.angle_gamma   90.00
#
_symmetry.space_group_name_H-M   'P 1'
#
loop_
_entity.id
_entity.type
_entity.pdbx_description
1 polymer ?
#
loop_
_entity_poly.entity_id
_entity_poly.type
_entity_poly.pdbx_seq_one_letter_code
_entity_poly.pdbx_strand_id
1 'polypeptide(L)'
;MNDQMHAVDICIPPALASDVLQMAEDNFHPAWSKGRQKGKYFILSTDSLDDLSEIADFARVNLEEPELPLSKTKRAACQALLDRTHRYAVLEPLGEIHCVAVEWRDVPLKGSRGSRIANELRQASSGLYWSQASCLS
;
A
#
# COMPACT_ATOMS: atom_id res chain seq x y z
N MET A 1 -8.13 -12.12 -25.15
CA MET A 1 -7.78 -11.31 -23.97
C MET A 1 -6.61 -12.01 -23.32
N ASN A 2 -5.43 -11.39 -23.30
CA ASN A 2 -4.23 -12.00 -22.73
C ASN A 2 -4.37 -11.98 -21.20
N ASP A 3 -4.70 -13.15 -20.64
CA ASP A 3 -4.71 -13.43 -19.22
C ASP A 3 -3.26 -13.64 -18.74
N GLN A 4 -2.42 -12.60 -18.87
CA GLN A 4 -1.13 -12.62 -18.19
C GLN A 4 -1.41 -12.47 -16.70
N MET A 5 -1.42 -13.58 -15.96
CA MET A 5 -1.40 -13.55 -14.50
C MET A 5 -0.22 -12.70 -14.02
N HIS A 6 -0.50 -11.47 -13.59
CA HIS A 6 0.47 -10.54 -13.05
C HIS A 6 0.77 -10.91 -11.59
N ALA A 7 1.37 -12.09 -11.37
CA ALA A 7 1.90 -12.42 -10.07
C ALA A 7 3.13 -11.53 -9.79
N VAL A 8 3.07 -10.71 -8.74
CA VAL A 8 4.14 -9.81 -8.33
C VAL A 8 4.65 -10.18 -6.94
N ASP A 9 5.95 -10.00 -6.73
CA ASP A 9 6.59 -10.15 -5.43
C ASP A 9 6.72 -8.77 -4.77
N ILE A 10 5.97 -8.56 -3.68
CA ILE A 10 6.09 -7.40 -2.81
C ILE A 10 7.01 -7.74 -1.65
N CYS A 11 8.19 -7.12 -1.64
CA CYS A 11 9.08 -7.17 -0.50
C CYS A 11 8.54 -6.27 0.62
N ILE A 12 8.41 -6.79 1.83
CA ILE A 12 8.08 -6.06 3.04
C ILE A 12 9.38 -5.76 3.80
N PRO A 13 9.66 -4.48 4.14
CA PRO A 13 10.85 -4.12 4.90
C PRO A 13 10.91 -4.83 6.27
N PRO A 14 12.11 -5.20 6.76
CA PRO A 14 12.26 -5.91 8.04
C PRO A 14 11.69 -5.14 9.24
N ALA A 15 11.67 -3.80 9.17
CA ALA A 15 11.14 -2.94 10.23
C ALA A 15 9.62 -3.04 10.41
N LEU A 16 8.90 -3.72 9.50
CA LEU A 16 7.47 -3.99 9.59
C LEU A 16 7.18 -5.49 9.83
N ALA A 17 8.21 -6.31 10.05
CA ALA A 17 8.04 -7.76 10.14
C ALA A 17 7.14 -8.16 11.32
N SER A 18 7.30 -7.52 12.49
CA SER A 18 6.44 -7.79 13.65
C SER A 18 4.99 -7.41 13.38
N ASP A 19 4.76 -6.26 12.74
CA ASP A 19 3.41 -5.80 12.41
C ASP A 19 2.73 -6.80 11.45
N VAL A 20 3.46 -7.27 10.43
CA VAL A 20 2.92 -8.23 9.46
C VAL A 20 2.65 -9.60 10.06
N LEU A 21 3.50 -10.09 10.95
CA LEU A 21 3.26 -11.34 11.66
C LEU A 21 1.98 -11.24 12.51
N GLN A 22 1.79 -10.12 13.20
CA GLN A 22 0.57 -9.85 13.96
C GLN A 22 -0.66 -9.81 13.04
N MET A 23 -0.59 -9.11 11.90
CA MET A 23 -1.69 -9.05 10.93
C MET A 23 -2.08 -10.43 10.38
N ALA A 24 -1.09 -11.31 10.20
CA ALA A 24 -1.32 -12.69 9.76
C ALA A 24 -1.96 -13.55 10.87
N GLU A 25 -1.53 -13.38 12.13
CA GLU A 25 -2.10 -14.08 13.29
C GLU A 25 -3.55 -13.66 13.56
N ASP A 26 -3.84 -12.36 13.45
CA ASP A 26 -5.18 -11.80 13.69
C ASP A 26 -6.17 -12.08 12.54
N ASN A 27 -5.70 -12.65 11.44
CA ASN A 27 -6.49 -13.00 10.25
C ASN A 27 -7.30 -11.82 9.66
N PHE A 28 -6.75 -10.61 9.68
CA PHE A 28 -7.42 -9.42 9.12
C PHE A 28 -7.68 -9.53 7.61
N HIS A 29 -6.69 -10.02 6.86
CA HIS A 29 -6.78 -10.18 5.41
C HIS A 29 -5.91 -11.35 4.92
N PRO A 30 -6.36 -12.15 3.93
CA PRO A 30 -5.59 -13.30 3.43
C PRO A 30 -4.24 -12.93 2.78
N ALA A 31 -4.00 -11.67 2.42
CA ALA A 31 -2.71 -11.22 1.93
C ALA A 31 -1.58 -11.53 2.92
N TRP A 32 -1.81 -11.30 4.22
CA TRP A 32 -0.78 -11.41 5.25
C TRP A 32 -0.30 -12.84 5.49
N SER A 33 -1.15 -13.84 5.22
CA SER A 33 -0.78 -15.26 5.32
C SER A 33 -0.03 -15.80 4.11
N LYS A 34 0.00 -15.07 2.98
CA LYS A 34 0.73 -15.47 1.75
C LYS A 34 2.23 -15.21 1.82
N GLY A 35 2.68 -14.50 2.86
CA GLY A 35 4.06 -14.05 2.95
C GLY A 35 5.03 -15.14 3.39
N ARG A 36 6.23 -15.11 2.81
CA ARG A 36 7.34 -16.01 3.12
C ARG A 36 8.56 -15.21 3.59
N GLN A 37 9.25 -15.72 4.60
CA GLN A 37 10.52 -15.13 5.03
C GLN A 37 11.66 -15.55 4.09
N LYS A 38 12.43 -14.58 3.60
CA LYS A 38 13.66 -14.78 2.80
C LYS A 38 14.79 -13.99 3.42
N GLY A 39 15.53 -14.63 4.33
CA GLY A 39 16.55 -13.97 5.14
C GLY A 39 15.92 -12.95 6.08
N LYS A 40 16.38 -11.69 6.01
CA LYS A 40 15.79 -10.59 6.80
C LYS A 40 14.50 -10.00 6.21
N TYR A 41 14.18 -10.33 4.96
CA TYR A 41 13.03 -9.78 4.26
C TYR A 41 11.84 -10.72 4.32
N PHE A 42 10.64 -10.16 4.27
CA PHE A 42 9.41 -10.91 4.10
C PHE A 42 8.87 -10.60 2.70
N ILE A 43 8.49 -11.61 1.93
CA ILE A 43 8.07 -11.46 0.54
C ILE A 43 6.66 -12.02 0.42
N LEU A 44 5.75 -11.19 -0.08
CA LEU A 44 4.38 -11.56 -0.39
C LEU A 44 4.23 -11.63 -1.91
N SER A 45 3.87 -12.81 -2.41
CA SER A 45 3.53 -12.99 -3.82
C SER A 45 2.02 -12.86 -3.98
N THR A 46 1.57 -12.02 -4.90
CA THR A 46 0.14 -11.84 -5.16
C THR A 46 -0.13 -11.53 -6.63
N ASP A 47 -1.26 -12.00 -7.12
CA ASP A 47 -1.90 -11.68 -8.39
C ASP A 47 -3.25 -10.96 -8.18
N SER A 48 -3.53 -10.49 -6.96
CA SER A 48 -4.78 -9.83 -6.58
C SER A 48 -4.59 -8.34 -6.29
N LEU A 49 -5.46 -7.51 -6.87
CA LEU A 49 -5.55 -6.09 -6.52
C LEU A 49 -6.05 -5.89 -5.09
N ASP A 50 -6.87 -6.80 -4.55
CA ASP A 50 -7.35 -6.71 -3.16
C ASP A 50 -6.18 -6.87 -2.19
N ASP A 51 -5.26 -7.81 -2.46
CA ASP A 51 -4.05 -7.95 -1.65
C ASP A 51 -3.16 -6.69 -1.75
N LEU A 52 -3.00 -6.12 -2.95
CA LEU A 52 -2.22 -4.89 -3.11
C LEU A 52 -2.89 -3.69 -2.42
N SER A 53 -4.22 -3.64 -2.42
CA SER A 53 -5.01 -2.63 -1.73
C SER A 53 -4.73 -2.71 -0.24
N GLU A 54 -4.88 -3.89 0.36
CA GLU A 54 -4.60 -4.13 1.77
C GLU A 54 -3.18 -3.71 2.17
N ILE A 55 -2.17 -4.12 1.39
CA ILE A 55 -0.76 -3.81 1.70
C ILE A 55 -0.48 -2.30 1.57
N ALA A 56 -1.06 -1.66 0.55
CA ALA A 56 -0.92 -0.22 0.34
C ALA A 56 -1.63 0.57 1.44
N ASP A 57 -2.83 0.14 1.81
CA ASP A 57 -3.66 0.77 2.84
C ASP A 57 -3.00 0.71 4.20
N PHE A 58 -2.51 -0.47 4.60
CA PHE A 58 -1.71 -0.65 5.81
C PHE A 58 -0.57 0.35 5.89
N ALA A 59 0.18 0.53 4.78
CA ALA A 59 1.29 1.46 4.73
C ALA A 59 0.82 2.92 4.83
N ARG A 60 -0.30 3.27 4.18
CA ARG A 60 -0.86 4.63 4.18
C ARG A 60 -1.41 5.01 5.56
N VAL A 61 -2.25 4.16 6.16
CA VAL A 61 -2.82 4.37 7.49
C VAL A 61 -1.70 4.61 8.52
N ASN A 62 -0.69 3.75 8.53
CA ASN A 62 0.46 3.94 9.43
C ASN A 62 1.21 5.26 9.19
N LEU A 63 1.22 5.81 7.98
CA LEU A 63 1.89 7.08 7.69
C LEU A 63 1.08 8.31 8.09
N GLU A 64 -0.23 8.27 7.85
CA GLU A 64 -1.17 9.37 8.05
C GLU A 64 -1.67 9.43 9.50
N GLU A 65 -2.09 8.30 10.05
CA GLU A 65 -2.63 8.18 11.41
C GLU A 65 -1.90 7.05 12.17
N PRO A 66 -0.65 7.26 12.56
CA PRO A 66 0.08 6.26 13.32
C PRO A 66 -0.47 6.16 14.76
N GLU A 67 -0.79 4.95 15.21
CA GLU A 67 -1.22 4.68 16.59
C GLU A 67 -0.21 5.19 17.63
N LEU A 68 1.09 5.07 17.32
CA LEU A 68 2.20 5.61 18.10
C LEU A 68 3.15 6.40 17.19
N PRO A 69 3.81 7.47 17.68
CA PRO A 69 4.76 8.24 16.87
C PRO A 69 5.77 7.35 16.14
N LEU A 70 5.76 7.40 14.81
CA LEU A 70 6.66 6.57 14.00
C LEU A 70 8.12 6.95 14.18
N SER A 71 8.96 5.95 14.43
CA SER A 71 10.40 6.10 14.27
C SER A 71 10.76 6.41 12.80
N LYS A 72 11.92 7.04 12.58
CA LYS A 72 12.43 7.32 11.23
C LYS A 72 12.51 6.05 10.38
N THR A 73 12.92 4.93 10.98
CA THR A 73 13.03 3.64 10.31
C THR A 73 11.67 3.09 9.92
N LYS A 74 10.67 3.10 10.83
CA LYS A 74 9.32 2.59 10.53
C LYS A 74 8.63 3.47 9.47
N ARG A 75 8.78 4.79 9.55
CA ARG A 75 8.28 5.72 8.51
C ARG A 75 8.88 5.44 7.13
N ALA A 76 10.21 5.28 7.04
CA ALA A 76 10.87 4.94 5.79
C ALA A 76 10.42 3.56 5.25
N ALA A 77 10.14 2.61 6.14
CA ALA A 77 9.62 1.30 5.77
C ALA A 77 8.21 1.38 5.19
N CYS A 78 7.27 2.10 5.83
CA CYS A 78 5.92 2.28 5.28
C CYS A 78 5.97 3.00 3.92
N GLN A 79 6.80 4.04 3.78
CA GLN A 79 6.98 4.72 2.49
C GLN A 79 7.52 3.77 1.41
N ALA A 80 8.49 2.91 1.75
CA ALA A 80 9.02 1.93 0.82
C ALA A 80 7.99 0.86 0.46
N LEU A 81 7.12 0.46 1.39
CA LEU A 81 6.05 -0.49 1.14
C LEU A 81 5.00 0.10 0.19
N LEU A 82 4.57 1.34 0.43
CA LEU A 82 3.64 2.08 -0.42
C LEU A 82 4.22 2.32 -1.83
N ASP A 83 5.51 2.64 -1.96
CA ASP A 83 6.16 2.74 -3.28
C ASP A 83 6.13 1.41 -4.05
N ARG A 84 6.33 0.28 -3.34
CA ARG A 84 6.37 -1.04 -3.97
C ARG A 84 5.01 -1.46 -4.48
N THR A 85 3.92 -1.16 -3.78
CA THR A 85 2.56 -1.46 -4.28
C THR A 85 2.19 -0.54 -5.43
N HIS A 86 2.43 0.77 -5.30
CA HIS A 86 2.17 1.76 -6.36
C HIS A 86 2.95 1.51 -7.66
N ARG A 87 4.08 0.80 -7.56
CA ARG A 87 4.88 0.40 -8.70
C ARG A 87 4.10 -0.49 -9.67
N TYR A 88 3.26 -1.37 -9.14
CA TYR A 88 2.57 -2.39 -9.91
C TYR A 88 1.09 -2.07 -10.14
N ALA A 89 0.50 -1.26 -9.26
CA ALA A 89 -0.90 -0.89 -9.36
C ALA A 89 -1.12 0.63 -9.35
N VAL A 90 -2.19 1.07 -10.00
CA VAL A 90 -2.76 2.40 -9.80
C VAL A 90 -3.44 2.40 -8.43
N LEU A 91 -3.04 3.35 -7.59
CA LEU A 91 -3.62 3.54 -6.26
C LEU A 91 -4.49 4.79 -6.29
N GLU A 92 -5.72 4.66 -5.81
CA GLU A 92 -6.63 5.78 -5.62
C GLU A 92 -6.92 6.01 -4.14
N PRO A 93 -7.14 7.26 -3.71
CA PRO A 93 -7.56 7.53 -2.35
C PRO A 93 -8.96 7.03 -2.07
N LEU A 94 -9.14 6.49 -0.86
CA LEU A 94 -10.42 6.17 -0.26
C LEU A 94 -10.53 6.99 1.03
N GLY A 95 -11.21 8.13 0.97
CA GLY A 95 -11.18 9.10 2.08
C GLY A 95 -9.78 9.69 2.32
N GLU A 96 -9.50 10.12 3.55
CA GLU A 96 -8.30 10.89 3.88
C GLU A 96 -7.07 10.01 4.11
N ILE A 97 -7.25 8.88 4.78
CA ILE A 97 -6.16 8.03 5.26
C ILE A 97 -6.04 6.68 4.54
N HIS A 98 -7.07 6.27 3.78
CA HIS A 98 -7.10 4.97 3.11
C HIS A 98 -6.83 5.07 1.60
N CYS A 99 -6.39 4.00 0.98
CA CYS A 99 -6.27 3.86 -0.47
C CYS A 99 -6.63 2.46 -0.96
N VAL A 100 -6.98 2.36 -2.24
CA VAL A 100 -7.32 1.10 -2.90
C VAL A 100 -6.54 0.99 -4.22
N ALA A 101 -6.13 -0.22 -4.57
CA ALA A 101 -5.56 -0.54 -5.88
C ALA A 101 -6.70 -0.81 -6.87
N VAL A 102 -6.82 0.03 -7.89
CA VAL A 102 -7.96 0.00 -8.83
C VAL A 102 -7.64 -0.70 -10.15
N GLU A 103 -6.36 -0.77 -10.50
CA GLU A 103 -5.91 -1.31 -11.78
C GLU A 103 -4.45 -1.77 -11.71
N TRP A 104 -4.12 -2.86 -12.41
CA TRP A 104 -2.73 -3.24 -12.67
C TRP A 104 -2.11 -2.28 -13.69
N ARG A 105 -0.82 -1.99 -13.53
CA ARG A 105 -0.08 -1.25 -14.55
C ARG A 105 0.43 -2.19 -15.63
N ASP A 106 0.26 -1.80 -16.89
CA ASP A 106 0.86 -2.50 -18.05
C ASP A 106 2.39 -2.65 -17.91
N VAL A 107 3.04 -1.61 -17.37
CA VAL A 107 4.48 -1.58 -17.13
C VAL A 107 4.75 -1.07 -15.71
N PRO A 108 5.53 -1.80 -14.89
CA PRO A 108 5.89 -1.36 -13.56
C PRO A 108 6.64 -0.03 -13.59
N LEU A 109 6.31 0.88 -12.66
CA LEU A 109 7.02 2.15 -12.55
C LEU A 109 8.49 1.93 -12.19
N LYS A 110 9.35 2.82 -12.68
CA LYS A 110 10.71 2.93 -12.15
C LYS A 110 10.60 3.48 -10.73
N GLY A 111 11.22 2.81 -9.76
CA GLY A 111 11.04 3.09 -8.32
C GLY A 111 11.07 4.59 -8.01
N SER A 112 10.13 5.04 -7.19
CA SER A 112 9.92 6.45 -6.85
C SER A 112 10.30 6.72 -5.39
N ARG A 113 10.09 7.96 -4.93
CA ARG A 113 10.18 8.28 -3.50
C ARG A 113 8.80 8.07 -2.88
N GLY A 114 8.63 7.07 -2.01
CA GLY A 114 7.36 6.77 -1.34
C GLY A 114 6.69 7.95 -0.62
N SER A 115 7.45 8.93 -0.13
CA SER A 115 6.90 10.17 0.45
C SER A 115 6.13 11.02 -0.56
N ARG A 116 6.47 10.94 -1.85
CA ARG A 116 5.76 11.63 -2.92
C ARG A 116 4.39 11.03 -3.15
N ILE A 117 4.29 9.69 -3.16
CA ILE A 117 3.03 8.97 -3.35
C ILE A 117 2.04 9.29 -2.23
N ALA A 118 2.49 9.26 -0.97
CA ALA A 118 1.63 9.63 0.16
C ALA A 118 1.08 11.06 0.02
N ASN A 119 1.91 12.02 -0.41
CA ASN A 119 1.47 13.40 -0.65
C ASN A 119 0.50 13.51 -1.84
N GLU A 120 0.74 12.79 -2.94
CA GLU A 120 -0.15 12.78 -4.11
C GLU A 120 -1.52 12.22 -3.75
N LEU A 121 -1.55 11.11 -3.00
CA LEU A 121 -2.78 10.52 -2.48
C LEU A 121 -3.52 11.46 -1.53
N ARG A 122 -2.81 12.19 -0.66
CA ARG A 122 -3.42 13.20 0.23
C ARG A 122 -4.04 14.36 -0.56
N GLN A 123 -3.33 14.87 -1.58
CA GLN A 123 -3.83 15.96 -2.43
C GLN A 123 -5.07 15.53 -3.24
N ALA A 124 -5.06 14.30 -3.76
CA ALA A 124 -6.18 13.72 -4.48
C ALA A 124 -7.42 13.56 -3.57
N SER A 125 -7.23 13.11 -2.32
CA SER A 125 -8.30 13.04 -1.30
C SER A 125 -8.93 14.42 -1.06
N SER A 126 -8.12 15.47 -0.90
CA SER A 126 -8.64 16.82 -0.66
C SER A 126 -9.37 17.41 -1.88
N GLY A 127 -8.92 17.08 -3.11
CA GLY A 127 -9.58 17.51 -4.35
C GLY A 127 -10.97 16.88 -4.55
N LEU A 128 -11.13 15.61 -4.16
CA LEU A 128 -12.42 14.90 -4.20
C LEU A 128 -13.46 15.58 -3.28
N TYR A 129 -13.04 16.05 -2.10
CA TYR A 129 -13.93 16.74 -1.14
C TYR A 129 -14.54 18.03 -1.73
N TRP A 130 -13.76 18.81 -2.47
CA TRP A 130 -14.27 20.03 -3.13
C TRP A 130 -15.22 19.73 -4.31
N SER A 131 -14.98 18.63 -5.04
CA SER A 131 -15.85 18.24 -6.16
C SER A 131 -17.24 17.75 -5.71
N GLN A 132 -17.32 17.04 -4.58
CA GLN A 132 -18.61 16.60 -4.02
C GLN A 132 -19.35 17.73 -3.31
N ALA A 133 -18.67 18.64 -2.62
CA ALA A 133 -19.30 19.80 -1.97
C ALA A 133 -19.95 20.78 -2.97
N SER A 134 -19.52 20.77 -4.24
CA SER A 134 -20.05 21.65 -5.29
C SER A 134 -21.33 21.14 -5.96
N CYS A 135 -21.79 19.92 -5.64
CA CYS A 135 -22.99 19.32 -6.23
C CYS A 135 -24.26 19.47 -5.37
N LEU A 136 -24.21 20.27 -4.29
CA LEU A 136 -25.33 20.52 -3.37
C LEU A 136 -25.90 21.95 -3.48
N SER A 137 -25.82 22.58 -4.65
CA SER A 137 -26.41 23.91 -4.92
C SER A 137 -27.59 23.84 -5.87
#